data_AF-A0A4W5REU4-F1
#
_entry.id   AF-A0A4W5REU4-F1
#
_cell.length_a   1.000
_cell.length_b   1.000
_cell.length_c   1.000
_cell.angle_alpha   90.00
_cell.angle_beta   90.00
_cell.angle_gamma   90.00
#
_symmetry.space_group_name_H-M   'P 1'
#
loop_
_entity.id
_entity.type
_entity.pdbx_description
1 polymer ?
#
loop_
_entity_poly.entity_id
_entity_poly.type
_entity_poly.pdbx_seq_one_letter_code
_entity_poly.pdbx_strand_id
1 'polypeptide(L)'
;MIQVEANMTDSDSKYIAEIEFMTEEEWNEELWSIFRDRSYKDGNDEDNERDDDDDDDDEKISALYGKDGRGATLEELMDRKHFREIPEFRLSVKKIFLCDTAEELSEKITCYTRSNTRSDTRSDTFKRQYWPLVKCITIKVPNSKDLLEHVVLVDLPGNGDCNKSRDEMWKSFVGNCSAVWIVSDISRATSEKESWEILDSTVSLFGPGGECRSISFICTKTDDIEENQKADARTCILRRNETTKKLVRDKFNKQK
;
A
#
# COMPACT_ATOMS: atom_id res chain seq x y z
N MET A 1 1.67 2.97 3.96
CA MET A 1 0.54 3.92 3.97
C MET A 1 0.97 5.22 3.30
N ILE A 2 0.08 5.84 2.53
CA ILE A 2 0.31 7.19 1.98
C ILE A 2 -0.83 8.08 2.46
N GLN A 3 -0.51 9.25 3.01
CA GLN A 3 -1.47 10.26 3.43
C GLN A 3 -1.29 11.52 2.60
N VAL A 4 -2.38 12.16 2.21
CA VAL A 4 -2.38 13.42 1.47
C VAL A 4 -3.25 14.44 2.20
N GLU A 5 -2.69 15.62 2.47
CA GLU A 5 -3.36 16.71 3.18
C GLU A 5 -2.95 18.08 2.64
N ALA A 6 -3.71 19.12 2.97
CA ALA A 6 -3.34 20.49 2.62
C ALA A 6 -2.20 21.00 3.53
N ASN A 7 -1.26 21.74 2.94
CA ASN A 7 -0.18 22.40 3.65
C ASN A 7 -0.71 23.66 4.37
N MET A 8 -1.06 23.52 5.64
CA MET A 8 -1.64 24.60 6.46
C MET A 8 -0.64 25.59 7.01
N THR A 9 0.65 25.25 6.99
CA THR A 9 1.68 25.96 7.72
C THR A 9 2.47 26.96 6.88
N ASP A 10 2.29 26.93 5.56
CA ASP A 10 3.29 27.45 4.64
C ASP A 10 2.76 28.63 3.81
N SER A 11 3.45 29.77 3.90
CA SER A 11 3.23 30.94 3.04
C SER A 11 3.69 30.70 1.61
N ASP A 12 4.60 29.73 1.41
CA ASP A 12 5.41 29.62 0.20
C ASP A 12 4.82 28.64 -0.83
N SER A 13 3.61 28.12 -0.57
CA SER A 13 2.86 27.25 -1.48
C SER A 13 3.69 26.08 -2.03
N LYS A 14 4.52 25.46 -1.18
CA LYS A 14 5.37 24.32 -1.56
C LYS A 14 4.67 22.99 -1.37
N TYR A 15 5.08 22.02 -2.18
CA TYR A 15 4.78 20.61 -1.98
C TYR A 15 5.78 20.02 -0.98
N ILE A 16 5.28 19.29 0.00
CA ILE A 16 6.11 18.64 1.03
C ILE A 16 5.84 17.14 1.01
N ALA A 17 6.89 16.33 1.12
CA ALA A 17 6.76 14.92 1.49
C ALA A 17 7.53 14.67 2.78
N GLU A 18 6.85 14.15 3.78
CA GLU A 18 7.44 13.63 5.01
C GLU A 18 7.43 12.10 4.95
N ILE A 19 8.60 11.48 4.98
CA ILE A 19 8.76 10.04 4.92
C ILE A 19 9.16 9.57 6.31
N GLU A 20 8.31 8.74 6.90
CA GLU A 20 8.57 8.02 8.12
C GLU A 20 9.01 6.61 7.78
N PHE A 21 10.20 6.24 8.24
CA PHE A 21 10.70 4.89 8.12
C PHE A 21 10.26 4.05 9.32
N MET A 22 10.22 2.74 9.13
CA MET A 22 10.18 1.80 10.24
C MET A 22 11.47 1.90 11.08
N THR A 23 11.46 1.36 12.29
CA THR A 23 12.67 1.30 13.12
C THR A 23 13.60 0.18 12.66
N GLU A 24 14.84 0.20 13.15
CA GLU A 24 15.79 -0.88 12.87
C GLU A 24 15.31 -2.22 13.43
N GLU A 25 14.65 -2.20 14.58
CA GLU A 25 14.05 -3.37 15.22
C GLU A 25 12.89 -3.92 14.37
N GLU A 26 11.97 -3.06 13.93
CA GLU A 26 10.86 -3.44 13.04
C GLU A 26 11.39 -4.10 11.75
N TRP A 27 12.43 -3.53 11.13
CA TRP A 27 13.04 -4.11 9.92
C TRP A 27 13.76 -5.43 10.18
N ASN A 28 14.47 -5.52 11.30
CA ASN A 28 15.16 -6.75 11.69
C ASN A 28 14.17 -7.90 11.95
N GLU A 29 13.05 -7.61 12.61
CA GLU A 29 11.96 -8.57 12.84
C GLU A 29 11.32 -9.02 11.52
N GLU A 30 11.10 -8.10 10.59
CA GLU A 30 10.59 -8.41 9.25
C GLU A 30 11.54 -9.35 8.50
N LEU A 31 12.83 -9.00 8.40
CA LEU A 31 13.84 -9.86 7.79
C LEU A 31 13.89 -11.23 8.45
N TRP A 32 13.87 -11.30 9.79
CA TRP A 32 13.90 -12.56 10.52
C TRP A 32 12.70 -13.45 10.18
N SER A 33 11.50 -12.86 10.00
CA SER A 33 10.32 -13.61 9.52
C SER A 33 10.54 -14.18 8.12
N ILE A 34 11.08 -13.38 7.19
CA ILE A 34 11.36 -13.81 5.80
C ILE A 34 12.31 -15.02 5.79
N PHE A 35 13.41 -14.96 6.56
CA PHE A 35 14.37 -16.07 6.63
C PHE A 35 13.79 -17.32 7.26
N ARG A 36 12.97 -17.16 8.30
CA ARG A 36 12.34 -18.28 8.98
C ARG A 36 11.39 -19.01 8.05
N ASP A 37 10.56 -18.29 7.31
CA ASP A 37 9.57 -18.87 6.41
C ASP A 37 10.25 -19.63 5.25
N ARG A 38 11.38 -19.12 4.73
CA ARG A 38 12.24 -19.85 3.78
C ARG A 38 12.85 -21.14 4.34
N SER A 39 13.30 -21.11 5.60
CA SER A 39 13.95 -22.28 6.23
C SER A 39 13.00 -23.45 6.46
N TYR A 40 11.70 -23.19 6.67
CA TYR A 40 10.69 -24.23 6.85
C TYR A 40 10.30 -24.91 5.55
N LYS A 41 10.38 -24.20 4.41
CA LYS A 41 10.05 -24.74 3.07
C LYS A 41 11.15 -25.64 2.51
N ASP A 42 12.43 -25.34 2.78
CA ASP A 42 13.60 -26.12 2.30
C ASP A 42 13.73 -27.51 2.99
N GLY A 43 12.98 -27.75 4.08
CA GLY A 43 13.01 -29.00 4.84
C GLY A 43 11.87 -29.98 4.56
N ASN A 44 10.89 -29.61 3.71
CA ASN A 44 9.66 -30.38 3.50
C ASN A 44 9.28 -30.39 2.00
N ASP A 45 10.17 -30.94 1.17
CA ASP A 45 9.96 -31.11 -0.27
C ASP A 45 9.03 -32.28 -0.56
N GLU A 46 7.76 -32.03 -0.91
CA GLU A 46 7.06 -32.57 -2.10
C GLU A 46 5.88 -31.59 -2.36
N ASP A 47 5.92 -30.84 -3.47
CA ASP A 47 4.93 -29.82 -3.93
C ASP A 47 5.19 -28.34 -3.55
N ASN A 48 6.35 -27.79 -3.92
CA ASN A 48 6.63 -26.34 -3.85
C ASN A 48 6.04 -25.58 -5.05
N GLU A 49 4.73 -25.31 -5.04
CA GLU A 49 4.21 -24.14 -5.74
C GLU A 49 4.77 -22.89 -5.02
N ARG A 50 5.43 -21.98 -5.74
CA ARG A 50 5.84 -20.70 -5.15
C ARG A 50 4.56 -19.93 -4.83
N ASP A 51 4.31 -19.69 -3.55
CA ASP A 51 3.19 -18.88 -3.11
C ASP A 51 3.47 -17.40 -3.44
N ASP A 52 2.41 -16.60 -3.64
CA ASP A 52 2.53 -15.15 -3.92
C ASP A 52 3.35 -14.41 -2.85
N ASP A 53 3.35 -14.91 -1.60
CA ASP A 53 4.14 -14.35 -0.49
C ASP A 53 5.66 -14.43 -0.71
N ASP A 54 6.16 -15.51 -1.35
CA ASP A 54 7.60 -15.68 -1.59
C ASP A 54 8.12 -14.68 -2.64
N ASP A 55 7.27 -14.33 -3.61
CA ASP A 55 7.59 -13.35 -4.65
C ASP A 55 7.64 -11.92 -4.08
N ASP A 56 6.76 -11.57 -3.15
CA ASP A 56 6.75 -10.27 -2.48
C ASP A 56 7.98 -10.07 -1.57
N ASP A 57 8.39 -11.10 -0.84
CA ASP A 57 9.60 -11.06 -0.01
C ASP A 57 10.88 -10.96 -0.85
N ASP A 58 10.97 -11.72 -1.95
CA ASP A 58 12.07 -11.59 -2.91
C ASP A 58 12.11 -10.18 -3.54
N GLU A 59 10.95 -9.58 -3.81
CA GLU A 59 10.86 -8.20 -4.30
C GLU A 59 11.40 -7.21 -3.27
N LYS A 60 11.01 -7.30 -1.98
CA LYS A 60 11.53 -6.42 -0.92
C LYS A 60 13.04 -6.50 -0.79
N ILE A 61 13.59 -7.72 -0.71
CA ILE A 61 15.03 -7.94 -0.56
C ILE A 61 15.77 -7.41 -1.79
N SER A 62 15.29 -7.71 -2.99
CA SER A 62 15.93 -7.24 -4.23
C SER A 62 15.79 -5.73 -4.43
N ALA A 63 14.69 -5.12 -3.98
CA ALA A 63 14.48 -3.67 -4.05
C ALA A 63 15.53 -2.89 -3.24
N LEU A 64 15.83 -3.34 -2.01
CA LEU A 64 16.77 -2.65 -1.12
C LEU A 64 18.23 -3.07 -1.35
N TYR A 65 18.47 -4.36 -1.54
CA TYR A 65 19.84 -4.92 -1.57
C TYR A 65 20.30 -5.30 -2.97
N GLY A 66 19.40 -5.39 -3.94
CA GLY A 66 19.74 -5.80 -5.30
C GLY A 66 20.18 -7.25 -5.36
N LYS A 67 21.20 -7.52 -6.17
CA LYS A 67 21.76 -8.88 -6.31
C LYS A 67 22.44 -9.36 -5.03
N ASP A 68 22.96 -8.42 -4.22
CA ASP A 68 23.66 -8.72 -2.97
C ASP A 68 22.71 -9.24 -1.88
N GLY A 69 21.39 -9.06 -2.04
CA GLY A 69 20.42 -9.58 -1.09
C GLY A 69 20.18 -11.08 -1.19
N ARG A 70 20.46 -11.70 -2.34
CA ARG A 70 20.24 -13.14 -2.54
C ARG A 70 21.32 -13.95 -1.81
N GLY A 71 20.91 -14.72 -0.82
CA GLY A 71 21.79 -15.61 -0.05
C GLY A 71 22.60 -14.90 1.04
N ALA A 72 22.36 -13.60 1.28
CA ALA A 72 22.95 -12.88 2.39
C ALA A 72 22.34 -13.31 3.73
N THR A 73 23.11 -13.21 4.81
CA THR A 73 22.60 -13.44 6.17
C THR A 73 21.88 -12.21 6.72
N LEU A 74 21.09 -12.41 7.78
CA LEU A 74 20.44 -11.30 8.49
C LEU A 74 21.45 -10.22 8.93
N GLU A 75 22.62 -10.62 9.44
CA GLU A 75 23.66 -9.68 9.87
C GLU A 75 24.24 -8.89 8.69
N GLU A 76 24.41 -9.52 7.53
CA GLU A 76 24.91 -8.84 6.33
C GLU A 76 23.90 -7.82 5.80
N LEU A 77 22.60 -8.17 5.81
CA LEU A 77 21.52 -7.28 5.39
C LEU A 77 21.32 -6.10 6.35
N MET A 78 21.58 -6.28 7.64
CA MET A 78 21.51 -5.23 8.66
C MET A 78 22.78 -4.36 8.74
N ASP A 79 23.80 -4.61 7.90
CA ASP A 79 25.03 -3.82 7.90
C ASP A 79 24.77 -2.35 7.53
N ARG A 80 25.40 -1.45 8.29
CA ARG A 80 25.27 0.01 8.15
C ARG A 80 25.60 0.53 6.74
N LYS A 81 26.39 -0.20 5.95
CA LYS A 81 26.70 0.14 4.55
C LYS A 81 25.45 0.28 3.69
N HIS A 82 24.38 -0.44 3.99
CA HIS A 82 23.15 -0.43 3.20
C HIS A 82 22.30 0.84 3.42
N PHE A 83 22.47 1.51 4.56
CA PHE A 83 21.65 2.64 4.97
C PHE A 83 22.36 4.01 4.88
N ARG A 84 23.55 4.08 4.27
CA ARG A 84 24.35 5.33 4.18
C ARG A 84 23.64 6.47 3.46
N GLU A 85 22.81 6.16 2.47
CA GLU A 85 22.06 7.14 1.67
C GLU A 85 20.75 7.59 2.34
N ILE A 86 20.35 6.91 3.42
CA ILE A 86 19.14 7.20 4.21
C ILE A 86 19.49 7.22 5.71
N PRO A 87 20.34 8.16 6.16
CA PRO A 87 20.69 8.27 7.58
C PRO A 87 19.47 8.48 8.48
N GLU A 88 18.37 9.03 7.95
CA GLU A 88 17.13 9.27 8.67
C GLU A 88 16.48 8.00 9.24
N PHE A 89 16.62 6.87 8.54
CA PHE A 89 16.17 5.55 9.01
C PHE A 89 16.87 5.16 10.33
N ARG A 90 18.19 5.29 10.39
CA ARG A 90 19.00 4.93 11.56
C ARG A 90 18.82 5.91 12.73
N LEU A 91 18.47 7.16 12.42
CA LEU A 91 18.24 8.21 13.41
C LEU A 91 16.80 8.24 13.91
N SER A 92 15.91 7.41 13.32
CA SER A 92 14.47 7.41 13.60
C SER A 92 13.84 8.80 13.47
N VAL A 93 14.26 9.55 12.44
CA VAL A 93 13.70 10.86 12.09
C VAL A 93 13.02 10.80 10.74
N LYS A 94 12.08 11.71 10.50
CA LYS A 94 11.43 11.83 9.20
C LYS A 94 12.39 12.41 8.17
N LYS A 95 12.39 11.85 6.96
CA LYS A 95 13.02 12.49 5.80
C LYS A 95 12.03 13.46 5.17
N ILE A 96 12.45 14.69 4.92
CA ILE A 96 11.58 15.76 4.42
C ILE A 96 12.07 16.23 3.06
N PHE A 97 11.17 16.25 2.08
CA PHE A 97 11.40 16.90 0.79
C PHE A 97 10.50 18.13 0.66
N LEU A 98 11.08 19.23 0.17
CA LEU A 98 10.34 20.42 -0.25
C LEU A 98 10.57 20.60 -1.75
N CYS A 99 9.48 20.79 -2.50
CA CYS A 99 9.49 20.93 -3.96
C CYS A 99 8.51 22.00 -4.42
N ASP A 100 8.78 22.53 -5.61
CA ASP A 100 7.97 23.61 -6.18
C ASP A 100 6.80 23.07 -7.00
N THR A 101 6.95 21.85 -7.53
CA THR A 101 5.92 21.18 -8.32
C THR A 101 5.64 19.76 -7.84
N ALA A 102 4.49 19.24 -8.22
CA ALA A 102 4.09 17.87 -7.92
C ALA A 102 4.98 16.85 -8.65
N GLU A 103 5.41 17.15 -9.87
CA GLU A 103 6.29 16.30 -10.68
C GLU A 103 7.66 16.13 -10.01
N GLU A 104 8.27 17.23 -9.56
CA GLU A 104 9.55 17.18 -8.85
C GLU A 104 9.45 16.35 -7.56
N LEU A 105 8.36 16.54 -6.81
CA LEU A 105 8.12 15.75 -5.60
C LEU A 105 7.98 14.26 -5.95
N SER A 106 7.18 13.94 -6.97
CA SER A 106 6.93 12.57 -7.44
C SER A 106 8.24 11.86 -7.81
N GLU A 107 9.12 12.52 -8.57
CA GLU A 107 10.42 11.97 -8.95
C GLU A 107 11.31 11.68 -7.73
N LYS A 108 11.31 12.57 -6.72
CA LYS A 108 12.10 12.37 -5.49
C LYS A 108 11.55 11.23 -4.62
N ILE A 109 10.22 11.11 -4.51
CA ILE A 109 9.61 10.09 -3.64
C ILE A 109 9.46 8.73 -4.33
N THR A 110 9.69 8.63 -5.64
CA THR A 110 9.49 7.38 -6.42
C THR A 110 10.23 6.19 -5.79
N CYS A 111 11.47 6.37 -5.31
CA CYS A 111 12.22 5.27 -4.69
C CYS A 111 11.71 4.84 -3.32
N TYR A 112 10.80 5.60 -2.72
CA TYR A 112 10.16 5.33 -1.44
C TYR A 112 8.74 4.76 -1.60
N THR A 113 8.22 4.72 -2.82
CA THR A 113 6.93 4.12 -3.16
C THR A 113 7.13 2.83 -3.94
N ARG A 114 6.27 1.81 -3.72
CA ARG A 114 6.27 0.60 -4.54
C ARG A 114 5.73 0.95 -5.94
N SER A 115 6.61 1.33 -6.86
CA SER A 115 6.24 1.61 -8.25
C SER A 115 6.45 0.36 -9.09
N ASN A 116 5.41 -0.11 -9.77
CA ASN A 116 5.43 -1.27 -10.67
C ASN A 116 6.21 -1.01 -11.98
N THR A 117 7.02 0.06 -12.04
CA THR A 117 8.06 0.22 -13.03
C THR A 117 9.11 -0.85 -12.73
N ARG A 118 8.87 -2.06 -13.26
CA ARG A 118 9.95 -2.96 -13.65
C ARG A 118 10.99 -2.05 -14.27
N SER A 119 12.08 -1.84 -13.56
CA SER A 119 13.14 -0.94 -14.01
C SER A 119 13.40 -1.29 -15.46
N ASP A 120 13.28 -0.29 -16.34
CA ASP A 120 13.63 -0.47 -17.74
C ASP A 120 14.96 -1.20 -17.75
N THR A 121 14.95 -2.42 -18.30
CA THR A 121 16.08 -3.36 -18.38
C THR A 121 17.23 -2.81 -19.26
N ARG A 122 17.25 -1.50 -19.49
CA ARG A 122 18.20 -0.73 -20.30
C ARG A 122 19.14 0.12 -19.45
N SER A 123 18.91 0.23 -18.13
CA SER A 123 19.86 0.83 -17.19
C SER A 123 20.66 -0.27 -16.49
N ASP A 124 21.94 -0.40 -16.83
CA ASP A 124 22.87 -1.38 -16.22
C ASP A 124 23.16 -1.09 -14.73
N THR A 125 22.72 0.05 -14.21
CA THR A 125 22.91 0.46 -12.82
C THR A 125 21.68 0.12 -11.98
N PHE A 126 21.88 -0.75 -10.98
CA PHE A 126 20.90 -1.01 -9.93
C PHE A 126 20.59 0.29 -9.18
N LYS A 127 19.33 0.75 -9.25
CA LYS A 127 18.84 1.89 -8.46
C LYS A 127 18.11 1.35 -7.24
N ARG A 128 18.76 1.48 -6.07
CA ARG A 128 18.20 1.07 -4.78
C ARG A 128 16.84 1.72 -4.55
N GLN A 129 15.90 0.90 -4.12
CA GLN A 129 14.56 1.31 -3.70
C GLN A 129 14.46 1.14 -2.19
N TYR A 130 13.85 2.11 -1.52
CA TYR A 130 13.71 2.17 -0.06
C TYR A 130 12.28 1.94 0.40
N TRP A 131 11.32 1.75 -0.50
CA TRP A 131 9.93 1.46 -0.16
C TRP A 131 9.74 0.31 0.85
N PRO A 132 10.62 -0.73 0.93
CA PRO A 132 10.49 -1.75 1.97
C PRO A 132 10.65 -1.20 3.39
N LEU A 133 11.44 -0.14 3.57
CA LEU A 133 11.70 0.49 4.88
C LEU A 133 10.68 1.58 5.25
N VAL A 134 9.77 1.91 4.34
CA VAL A 134 8.85 3.04 4.51
C VAL A 134 7.61 2.59 5.26
N LYS A 135 7.35 3.25 6.39
CA LYS A 135 6.14 3.07 7.20
C LYS A 135 4.99 3.92 6.68
N CYS A 136 5.26 5.22 6.53
CA CYS A 136 4.29 6.21 6.08
C CYS A 136 4.93 7.28 5.21
N ILE A 137 4.19 7.75 4.19
CA ILE A 137 4.52 8.98 3.46
C ILE A 137 3.36 9.96 3.66
N THR A 138 3.63 11.12 4.23
CA THR A 138 2.67 12.24 4.31
C THR A 138 3.02 13.27 3.24
N ILE A 139 2.14 13.44 2.27
CA ILE A 139 2.23 14.42 1.20
C ILE A 139 1.38 15.62 1.58
N LYS A 140 2.01 16.79 1.69
CA LYS A 140 1.31 18.07 1.88
C LYS A 140 1.29 18.82 0.57
N VAL A 141 0.11 19.08 0.04
CA VAL A 141 -0.08 19.86 -1.19
C VAL A 141 -0.29 21.35 -0.85
N PRO A 142 0.12 22.28 -1.73
CA PRO A 142 -0.14 23.70 -1.52
C PRO A 142 -1.61 23.96 -1.24
N ASN A 143 -1.89 24.74 -0.19
CA ASN A 143 -3.26 25.01 0.22
C ASN A 143 -3.94 25.95 -0.79
N SER A 144 -4.87 25.39 -1.56
CA SER A 144 -5.70 26.13 -2.52
C SER A 144 -7.03 26.62 -1.94
N LYS A 145 -7.29 26.39 -0.64
CA LYS A 145 -8.56 26.63 0.11
C LYS A 145 -9.78 25.87 -0.39
N ASP A 146 -9.76 25.37 -1.62
CA ASP A 146 -10.86 24.59 -2.18
C ASP A 146 -10.61 23.07 -2.10
N LEU A 147 -9.36 22.65 -1.89
CA LEU A 147 -8.93 21.26 -1.91
C LEU A 147 -8.26 20.87 -0.59
N LEU A 148 -8.80 19.82 0.05
CA LEU A 148 -8.21 19.17 1.24
C LEU A 148 -8.05 20.06 2.49
N GLU A 149 -8.65 21.25 2.55
CA GLU A 149 -8.53 22.15 3.72
C GLU A 149 -9.01 21.49 5.03
N HIS A 150 -10.03 20.63 4.96
CA HIS A 150 -10.54 19.89 6.12
C HIS A 150 -10.64 18.39 5.85
N VAL A 151 -9.92 17.93 4.83
CA VAL A 151 -9.97 16.54 4.38
C VAL A 151 -8.56 16.02 4.27
N VAL A 152 -8.31 14.90 4.93
CA VAL A 152 -7.10 14.11 4.78
C VAL A 152 -7.50 12.84 4.04
N LEU A 153 -6.82 12.56 2.94
CA LEU A 153 -6.97 11.30 2.21
C LEU A 153 -5.88 10.35 2.67
N VAL A 154 -6.26 9.13 3.04
CA VAL A 154 -5.32 8.09 3.46
C VAL A 154 -5.50 6.88 2.60
N ASP A 155 -4.43 6.52 1.90
CA ASP A 155 -4.28 5.28 1.16
C ASP A 155 -3.66 4.24 2.09
N LEU A 156 -4.50 3.31 2.52
CA LEU A 156 -4.12 2.21 3.39
C LEU A 156 -3.61 1.05 2.54
N PRO A 157 -2.55 0.36 2.99
CA PRO A 157 -2.08 -0.85 2.33
C PRO A 157 -3.22 -1.89 2.27
N GLY A 158 -3.33 -2.60 1.15
CA GLY A 158 -4.24 -3.74 1.03
C GLY A 158 -3.79 -4.91 1.92
N ASN A 159 -4.66 -5.90 2.10
CA ASN A 159 -4.42 -7.05 2.98
C ASN A 159 -3.53 -8.14 2.31
N GLY A 160 -2.98 -7.85 1.12
CA GLY A 160 -1.91 -8.58 0.45
C GLY A 160 -0.53 -7.92 0.57
N ASP A 161 -0.38 -7.02 1.54
CA ASP A 161 0.91 -6.44 1.88
C ASP A 161 1.60 -7.34 2.92
N CYS A 162 2.57 -8.16 2.49
CA CYS A 162 3.23 -9.18 3.34
C CYS A 162 4.02 -8.59 4.52
N ASN A 163 4.03 -7.27 4.73
CA ASN A 163 4.61 -6.68 5.93
C ASN A 163 3.59 -6.75 7.09
N LYS A 164 3.81 -7.68 8.03
CA LYS A 164 2.94 -7.92 9.21
C LYS A 164 2.68 -6.66 10.04
N SER A 165 3.66 -5.76 10.17
CA SER A 165 3.49 -4.49 10.89
C SER A 165 2.52 -3.54 10.17
N ARG A 166 2.41 -3.68 8.84
CA ARG A 166 1.61 -2.86 7.94
C ARG A 166 0.20 -3.43 7.75
N ASP A 167 0.05 -4.74 7.84
CA ASP A 167 -1.24 -5.44 7.84
C ASP A 167 -2.08 -5.18 9.11
N GLU A 168 -1.45 -4.75 10.21
CA GLU A 168 -2.18 -4.26 11.40
C GLU A 168 -2.44 -2.75 11.36
N MET A 169 -1.72 -2.00 10.53
CA MET A 169 -1.82 -0.55 10.46
C MET A 169 -3.24 -0.11 10.08
N TRP A 170 -3.85 -0.77 9.08
CA TRP A 170 -5.21 -0.43 8.66
C TRP A 170 -6.24 -0.61 9.78
N LYS A 171 -6.08 -1.63 10.64
CA LYS A 171 -6.99 -1.92 11.77
C LYS A 171 -6.96 -0.79 12.80
N SER A 172 -5.77 -0.26 13.09
CA SER A 172 -5.62 0.87 14.01
C SER A 172 -6.07 2.20 13.41
N PHE A 173 -5.90 2.38 12.10
CA PHE A 173 -6.14 3.66 11.44
C PHE A 173 -7.60 3.87 11.04
N VAL A 174 -8.29 2.80 10.62
CA VAL A 174 -9.66 2.89 10.11
C VAL A 174 -10.66 3.40 11.16
N GLY A 175 -10.37 3.21 12.46
CA GLY A 175 -11.18 3.76 13.55
C GLY A 175 -11.14 5.29 13.67
N ASN A 176 -10.07 5.93 13.17
CA ASN A 176 -9.90 7.39 13.13
C ASN A 176 -10.44 8.00 11.83
N CYS A 177 -10.90 7.17 10.88
CA CYS A 177 -11.44 7.64 9.62
C CYS A 177 -12.90 8.07 9.79
N SER A 178 -13.25 9.30 9.37
CA SER A 178 -14.64 9.76 9.33
C SER A 178 -15.48 9.08 8.24
N ALA A 179 -14.84 8.69 7.15
CA ALA A 179 -15.44 7.94 6.05
C ALA A 179 -14.43 6.92 5.52
N VAL A 180 -14.91 5.74 5.14
CA VAL A 180 -14.08 4.63 4.64
C VAL A 180 -14.58 4.20 3.28
N TRP A 181 -13.67 4.10 2.31
CA TRP A 181 -13.95 3.60 0.96
C TRP A 181 -13.22 2.28 0.76
N ILE A 182 -13.97 1.21 0.56
CA ILE A 182 -13.44 -0.12 0.26
C ILE A 182 -13.54 -0.30 -1.25
N VAL A 183 -12.41 -0.37 -1.92
CA VAL A 183 -12.34 -0.42 -3.39
C VAL A 183 -11.97 -1.84 -3.83
N SER A 184 -12.83 -2.49 -4.59
CA SER A 184 -12.63 -3.85 -5.09
C SER A 184 -12.88 -3.92 -6.60
N ASP A 185 -12.13 -4.75 -7.31
CA ASP A 185 -12.37 -5.00 -8.74
C ASP A 185 -13.80 -5.56 -8.95
N ILE A 186 -14.57 -5.04 -9.91
CA ILE A 186 -15.93 -5.51 -10.17
C ILE A 186 -16.00 -7.02 -10.41
N SER A 187 -14.94 -7.62 -10.99
CA SER A 187 -14.84 -9.06 -11.22
C SER A 187 -14.67 -9.88 -9.93
N ARG A 188 -14.11 -9.27 -8.88
CA ARG A 188 -13.81 -9.92 -7.59
C ARG A 188 -14.62 -9.39 -6.42
N ALA A 189 -15.50 -8.41 -6.64
CA ALA A 189 -16.28 -7.72 -5.60
C ALA A 189 -17.02 -8.64 -4.61
N THR A 190 -17.42 -9.84 -5.04
CA THR A 190 -18.10 -10.82 -4.18
C THR A 190 -17.18 -11.91 -3.62
N SER A 191 -16.00 -12.12 -4.20
CA SER A 191 -15.09 -13.23 -3.87
C SER A 191 -13.84 -12.79 -3.13
N GLU A 192 -13.43 -11.52 -3.23
CA GLU A 192 -12.23 -10.98 -2.60
C GLU A 192 -12.39 -10.92 -1.07
N LYS A 193 -11.86 -11.93 -0.38
CA LYS A 193 -12.03 -12.11 1.07
C LYS A 193 -11.61 -10.88 1.87
N GLU A 194 -10.46 -10.30 1.53
CA GLU A 194 -9.86 -9.12 2.15
C GLU A 194 -10.83 -7.93 2.22
N SER A 195 -11.44 -7.56 1.10
CA SER A 195 -12.41 -6.47 1.02
C SER A 195 -13.60 -6.68 1.96
N TRP A 196 -14.01 -7.93 2.17
CA TRP A 196 -15.10 -8.28 3.09
C TRP A 196 -14.64 -8.35 4.56
N GLU A 197 -13.41 -8.75 4.83
CA GLU A 197 -12.81 -8.70 6.17
C GLU A 197 -12.61 -7.27 6.67
N ILE A 198 -12.15 -6.37 5.79
CA ILE A 198 -12.07 -4.93 6.08
C ILE A 198 -13.47 -4.37 6.35
N LEU A 199 -14.47 -4.74 5.54
CA LEU A 199 -15.85 -4.31 5.75
C LEU A 199 -16.40 -4.75 7.10
N ASP A 200 -16.27 -6.04 7.44
CA ASP A 200 -16.76 -6.60 8.70
C ASP A 200 -16.08 -5.96 9.91
N SER A 201 -14.75 -5.83 9.85
CA SER A 201 -13.95 -5.16 10.88
C SER A 201 -14.34 -3.70 11.03
N THR A 202 -14.55 -2.97 9.93
CA THR A 202 -14.92 -1.56 9.96
C THR A 202 -16.34 -1.36 10.51
N VAL A 203 -17.29 -2.25 10.19
CA VAL A 203 -18.66 -2.19 10.73
C VAL A 203 -18.65 -2.35 12.25
N SER A 204 -17.75 -3.14 12.82
CA SER A 204 -17.61 -3.25 14.29
C SER A 204 -17.21 -1.93 14.97
N LEU A 205 -16.56 -1.03 14.23
CA LEU A 205 -16.16 0.31 14.70
C LEU A 205 -17.29 1.34 14.57
N PHE A 206 -18.40 0.99 13.90
CA PHE A 206 -19.63 1.79 13.91
C PHE A 206 -20.39 1.53 15.23
N GLY A 207 -20.10 2.36 16.24
CA GLY A 207 -20.77 2.30 17.53
C GLY A 207 -20.87 3.67 18.20
N PRO A 208 -21.64 3.79 19.29
CA PRO A 208 -21.71 5.02 20.08
C PRO A 208 -20.33 5.33 20.69
N GLY A 209 -19.55 6.15 19.98
CA GLY A 209 -18.17 6.51 20.34
C GLY A 209 -17.16 6.45 19.18
N GLY A 210 -17.50 5.81 18.06
CA GLY A 210 -16.63 5.75 16.87
C GLY A 210 -16.70 7.03 16.01
N GLU A 211 -15.58 7.39 15.38
CA GLU A 211 -15.51 8.58 14.50
C GLU A 211 -16.05 8.32 13.09
N CYS A 212 -16.11 7.05 12.67
CA CYS A 212 -16.56 6.66 11.34
C CYS A 212 -18.07 6.80 11.17
N ARG A 213 -18.48 7.59 10.17
CA ARG A 213 -19.89 7.93 9.89
C ARG A 213 -20.41 7.33 8.60
N SER A 214 -19.53 6.91 7.69
CA SER A 214 -19.92 6.37 6.38
C SER A 214 -18.92 5.34 5.86
N ILE A 215 -19.42 4.19 5.40
CA ILE A 215 -18.65 3.21 4.61
C ILE A 215 -19.24 3.15 3.20
N SER A 216 -18.38 3.12 2.19
CA SER A 216 -18.78 2.87 0.80
C SER A 216 -17.98 1.71 0.22
N PHE A 217 -18.67 0.73 -0.36
CA PHE A 217 -18.06 -0.35 -1.12
C PHE A 217 -18.11 0.01 -2.61
N ILE A 218 -16.95 0.23 -3.23
CA ILE A 218 -16.78 0.75 -4.58
C ILE A 218 -16.26 -0.38 -5.47
N CYS A 219 -17.01 -0.70 -6.53
CA CYS A 219 -16.55 -1.63 -7.55
C CYS A 219 -15.81 -0.87 -8.66
N THR A 220 -14.51 -1.10 -8.82
CA THR A 220 -13.65 -0.48 -9.85
C THR A 220 -13.56 -1.34 -11.12
N LYS A 221 -12.84 -0.85 -12.14
CA LYS A 221 -12.65 -1.49 -13.47
C LYS A 221 -13.96 -1.88 -14.16
N THR A 222 -14.98 -1.04 -14.01
CA THR A 222 -16.29 -1.28 -14.63
C THR A 222 -16.28 -1.14 -16.15
N ASP A 223 -15.20 -0.58 -16.69
CA ASP A 223 -14.88 -0.46 -18.11
C ASP A 223 -14.20 -1.70 -18.68
N ASP A 224 -13.65 -2.59 -17.85
CA ASP A 224 -13.00 -3.82 -18.29
C ASP A 224 -14.06 -4.82 -18.79
N ILE A 225 -14.26 -4.87 -20.09
CA ILE A 225 -15.24 -5.73 -20.77
C ILE A 225 -14.56 -6.54 -21.86
N GLU A 226 -15.04 -7.76 -22.08
CA GLU A 226 -14.52 -8.62 -23.13
C GLU A 226 -14.68 -7.99 -24.52
N GLU A 227 -13.75 -8.32 -25.43
CA GLU A 227 -13.72 -7.74 -26.77
C GLU A 227 -15.00 -8.01 -27.59
N ASN A 228 -15.60 -9.18 -27.39
CA ASN A 228 -16.87 -9.59 -27.98
C ASN A 228 -18.08 -8.73 -27.52
N GLN A 229 -17.95 -7.96 -26.43
CA GLN A 229 -19.01 -7.13 -25.85
C GLN A 229 -18.87 -5.65 -26.24
N LYS A 230 -17.79 -5.25 -26.93
CA LYS A 230 -17.50 -3.85 -27.25
C LYS A 230 -18.58 -3.19 -28.15
N ALA A 231 -19.22 -3.96 -29.03
CA ALA A 231 -20.29 -3.45 -29.91
C ALA A 231 -21.50 -2.92 -29.12
N ASP A 232 -21.81 -3.52 -27.97
CA ASP A 232 -22.91 -3.15 -27.07
C ASP A 232 -22.40 -2.77 -25.66
N ALA A 233 -21.18 -2.21 -25.59
CA ALA A 233 -20.42 -1.98 -24.36
C ALA A 233 -21.26 -1.34 -23.24
N ARG A 234 -21.99 -0.27 -23.57
CA ARG A 234 -22.81 0.47 -22.60
C ARG A 234 -23.87 -0.43 -21.94
N THR A 235 -24.57 -1.24 -22.74
CA THR A 235 -25.64 -2.13 -22.24
C THR A 235 -25.04 -3.23 -21.37
N CYS A 236 -23.91 -3.81 -21.79
CA CYS A 236 -23.20 -4.83 -21.02
C CYS A 236 -22.71 -4.28 -19.67
N ILE A 237 -22.08 -3.10 -19.65
CA ILE A 237 -21.60 -2.43 -18.43
C ILE A 237 -22.77 -2.18 -17.47
N LEU A 238 -23.86 -1.56 -17.93
CA LEU A 238 -25.00 -1.26 -17.07
C LEU A 238 -25.61 -2.53 -16.47
N ARG A 239 -25.79 -3.59 -17.28
CA ARG A 239 -26.34 -4.87 -16.82
C ARG A 239 -25.42 -5.55 -15.81
N ARG A 240 -24.11 -5.59 -16.08
CA ARG A 240 -23.10 -6.14 -15.18
C ARG A 240 -23.09 -5.38 -13.86
N ASN A 241 -23.02 -4.05 -13.90
CA ASN A 241 -22.95 -3.21 -12.71
C ASN A 241 -24.18 -3.39 -11.82
N GLU A 242 -25.40 -3.42 -12.40
CA GLU A 242 -26.61 -3.70 -11.62
C GLU A 242 -26.63 -5.12 -11.04
N THR A 243 -26.15 -6.11 -11.79
CA THR A 243 -26.03 -7.49 -11.32
C THR A 243 -25.06 -7.59 -10.14
N THR A 244 -23.85 -7.05 -10.28
CA THR A 244 -22.84 -7.05 -9.21
C THR A 244 -23.33 -6.27 -7.99
N LYS A 245 -23.97 -5.12 -8.18
CA LYS A 245 -24.56 -4.33 -7.08
C LYS A 245 -25.62 -5.12 -6.32
N LYS A 246 -26.42 -5.95 -6.99
CA LYS A 246 -27.37 -6.85 -6.33
C LYS A 246 -26.64 -7.95 -5.55
N LEU A 247 -25.65 -8.61 -6.16
CA LEU A 247 -24.90 -9.68 -5.50
C LEU A 247 -24.14 -9.20 -4.25
N VAL A 248 -23.50 -8.03 -4.32
CA VAL A 248 -22.82 -7.41 -3.16
C VAL A 248 -23.84 -7.10 -2.06
N ARG A 249 -25.00 -6.51 -2.39
CA ARG A 249 -26.07 -6.28 -1.39
C ARG A 249 -26.60 -7.57 -0.78
N ASP A 250 -26.79 -8.61 -1.59
CA ASP A 250 -27.27 -9.91 -1.12
C ASP A 250 -26.25 -10.56 -0.17
N LYS A 251 -24.94 -10.46 -0.46
CA LYS A 251 -23.88 -10.95 0.43
C LYS A 251 -23.84 -10.17 1.74
N PHE A 252 -23.91 -8.84 1.69
CA PHE A 252 -23.97 -8.00 2.88
C PHE A 252 -25.16 -8.34 3.78
N ASN A 253 -26.35 -8.53 3.19
CA ASN A 253 -27.55 -8.87 3.95
C ASN A 253 -27.51 -10.27 4.57
N LYS A 254 -26.74 -11.21 4.01
CA LYS A 254 -26.53 -12.55 4.58
C LYS A 254 -25.56 -12.58 5.76
N GLN A 255 -24.78 -11.51 5.96
CA GLN A 255 -23.84 -11.38 7.07
C GLN A 255 -24.48 -10.77 8.33
N LYS A 256 -25.73 -10.28 8.24
CA LYS A 256 -26.55 -9.89 9.40
C LYS A 256 -27.22 -11.10 10.04
#